data_AF-M2LF36-F1
#
_entry.id   AF-M2LF36-F1
#
_cell.length_a   1.000
_cell.length_b   1.000
_cell.length_c   1.000
_cell.angle_alpha   90.00
_cell.angle_beta   90.00
_cell.angle_gamma   90.00
#
_symmetry.space_group_name_H-M   'P 1'
#
loop_
_entity.id
_entity.type
_entity.pdbx_description
1 polymer ?
#
loop_
_entity_poly.entity_id
_entity_poly.type
_entity_poly.pdbx_seq_one_letter_code
_entity_poly.pdbx_strand_id
1 'polypeptide(L)'
;MASYLPSLTHDNLSYYLVPVAWILSILPHFYAVSTYQEATKKQPDLVNPREHTRSLDKDQSLDSKTKLRILRGEAASSNNLENLGLFAAAVVAGNTAGVGAGWMNALAGGYVLARFVYNHVYIFQDLVPYAARTLTWLVSVSCCFSMFIMAAREMNKKTLF
;
A
#
# COMPACT_ATOMS: atom_id res chain seq x y z
N MET A 1 -16.26 32.04 -10.66
CA MET A 1 -15.72 30.74 -11.09
C MET A 1 -16.27 29.71 -10.13
N ALA A 2 -17.18 28.83 -10.56
CA ALA A 2 -17.65 27.75 -9.71
C ALA A 2 -16.45 26.83 -9.42
N SER A 3 -16.15 26.59 -8.14
CA SER A 3 -15.11 25.65 -7.75
C SER A 3 -15.51 24.26 -8.19
N TYR A 4 -14.85 23.71 -9.21
CA TYR A 4 -14.93 22.30 -9.61
C TYR A 4 -14.19 21.42 -8.58
N LEU A 5 -14.64 21.47 -7.33
CA LEU A 5 -14.20 20.48 -6.36
C LEU A 5 -14.99 19.19 -6.63
N PRO A 6 -14.31 18.06 -6.89
CA PRO A 6 -14.99 16.81 -7.17
C PRO A 6 -15.85 16.40 -5.98
N SER A 7 -17.09 16.00 -6.27
CA SER A 7 -18.01 15.51 -5.26
C SER A 7 -17.73 14.05 -4.96
N LEU A 8 -17.31 13.75 -3.73
CA LEU A 8 -16.98 12.38 -3.30
C LEU A 8 -18.15 11.39 -3.44
N THR A 9 -19.39 11.87 -3.54
CA THR A 9 -20.59 11.02 -3.69
C THR A 9 -20.92 10.69 -5.14
N HIS A 10 -20.57 11.56 -6.09
CA HIS A 10 -20.95 11.44 -7.50
C HIS A 10 -19.77 11.17 -8.42
N ASP A 11 -18.62 11.79 -8.15
CA ASP A 11 -17.41 11.63 -8.94
C ASP A 11 -16.65 10.40 -8.48
N ASN A 12 -16.20 9.59 -9.43
CA ASN A 12 -15.49 8.36 -9.14
C ASN A 12 -13.99 8.60 -9.07
N LEU A 13 -13.48 8.77 -7.85
CA LEU A 13 -12.07 9.02 -7.58
C LEU A 13 -11.27 7.72 -7.36
N SER A 14 -11.95 6.58 -7.19
CA SER A 14 -11.33 5.31 -6.84
C SER A 14 -10.25 4.84 -7.83
N TYR A 15 -10.39 5.15 -9.13
CA TYR A 15 -9.36 4.85 -10.13
C TYR A 15 -8.06 5.64 -9.93
N TYR A 16 -8.14 6.91 -9.52
CA TYR A 16 -6.95 7.72 -9.23
C TYR A 16 -6.19 7.20 -8.01
N LEU A 17 -6.86 6.45 -7.14
CA LEU A 17 -6.23 5.85 -5.97
C LEU A 17 -5.36 4.64 -6.30
N VAL A 18 -5.47 4.05 -7.51
CA VAL A 18 -4.58 2.98 -7.98
C VAL A 18 -3.14 3.46 -8.17
N PRO A 19 -2.86 4.52 -8.96
CA PRO A 19 -1.50 5.06 -9.05
C PRO A 19 -1.00 5.63 -7.72
N VAL A 20 -1.87 6.20 -6.89
CA VAL A 20 -1.50 6.64 -5.52
C VAL A 20 -1.06 5.44 -4.67
N ALA A 21 -1.77 4.33 -4.72
CA ALA A 21 -1.39 3.10 -4.01
C ALA A 21 -0.06 2.53 -4.52
N TRP A 22 0.21 2.61 -5.83
CA TRP A 22 1.52 2.21 -6.38
C TRP A 22 2.65 3.10 -5.84
N ILE A 23 2.46 4.43 -5.80
CA ILE A 23 3.42 5.35 -5.21
C ILE A 23 3.65 5.02 -3.73
N LEU A 24 2.59 4.80 -2.96
CA LEU A 24 2.72 4.39 -1.55
C LEU A 24 3.43 3.04 -1.38
N SER A 25 3.36 2.16 -2.38
CA SER A 25 4.02 0.85 -2.34
C SER A 25 5.54 0.99 -2.43
N ILE A 26 6.06 1.97 -3.17
CA ILE A 26 7.50 2.16 -3.37
C ILE A 26 8.17 3.09 -2.33
N LEU A 27 7.41 3.94 -1.63
CA LEU A 27 7.96 4.86 -0.62
C LEU A 27 8.84 4.17 0.46
N PRO A 28 8.46 3.00 1.01
CA PRO A 28 9.31 2.33 2.00
C PRO A 28 10.68 1.91 1.47
N HIS A 29 10.79 1.60 0.17
CA HIS A 29 12.07 1.30 -0.47
C HIS A 29 12.95 2.55 -0.55
N PHE A 30 12.38 3.70 -0.92
CA PHE A 30 13.13 4.96 -0.91
C PHE A 30 13.64 5.33 0.49
N TYR A 31 12.81 5.11 1.52
CA TYR A 31 13.23 5.28 2.91
C TYR A 31 14.38 4.34 3.28
N ALA A 32 14.33 3.07 2.86
CA ALA A 32 15.38 2.10 3.14
C ALA A 32 16.71 2.50 2.49
N VAL A 33 16.68 2.90 1.22
CA VAL A 33 17.85 3.34 0.45
C VAL A 33 18.44 4.64 1.04
N SER A 34 17.61 5.64 1.34
CA SER A 34 18.10 6.92 1.88
C SER A 34 18.75 6.72 3.26
N THR A 35 18.12 5.91 4.12
CA THR A 35 18.64 5.60 5.45
C THR A 35 19.96 4.83 5.36
N TYR A 36 20.09 3.90 4.41
CA TYR A 36 21.35 3.19 4.16
C TYR A 36 22.47 4.13 3.72
N GLN A 37 22.19 5.00 2.74
CA GLN A 37 23.15 5.96 2.20
C GLN A 37 23.62 6.96 3.27
N GLU A 38 22.71 7.48 4.09
CA GLU A 38 23.05 8.40 5.19
C GLU A 38 23.95 7.73 6.23
N ALA A 39 23.64 6.48 6.60
CA ALA A 39 24.36 5.78 7.66
C ALA A 39 25.73 5.24 7.20
N THR A 40 25.85 4.78 5.95
CA THR A 40 27.08 4.13 5.46
C THR A 40 27.94 5.02 4.55
N LYS A 41 27.36 6.11 4.02
CA LYS A 41 27.93 6.93 2.93
C LYS A 41 28.24 6.14 1.65
N LYS A 42 27.65 4.95 1.49
CA LYS A 42 27.82 4.08 0.32
C LYS A 42 26.56 4.08 -0.53
N GLN A 43 26.74 3.80 -1.81
CA GLN A 43 25.63 3.55 -2.73
C GLN A 43 25.16 2.09 -2.59
N PRO A 44 23.84 1.82 -2.70
CA PRO A 44 23.34 0.45 -2.82
C PRO A 44 23.93 -0.24 -4.04
N ASP A 45 24.10 -1.57 -3.98
CA ASP A 45 24.51 -2.36 -5.14
C ASP A 45 23.39 -2.36 -6.19
N LEU A 46 23.62 -1.65 -7.31
CA LEU A 46 22.70 -1.55 -8.43
C LEU A 46 22.79 -2.76 -9.37
N VAL A 47 23.87 -3.56 -9.28
CA VAL A 47 24.05 -4.77 -10.10
C VAL A 47 23.18 -5.89 -9.54
N ASN A 48 23.14 -6.04 -8.21
CA ASN A 48 22.35 -7.07 -7.53
C ASN A 48 21.38 -6.45 -6.49
N PRO A 49 20.40 -5.64 -6.91
CA PRO A 49 19.55 -4.89 -5.99
C PRO A 49 18.73 -5.78 -5.04
N ARG A 50 18.39 -7.01 -5.47
CA ARG A 50 17.65 -7.98 -4.65
C ARG A 50 18.52 -8.62 -3.56
N GLU A 51 19.83 -8.66 -3.73
CA GLU A 51 20.77 -9.19 -2.74
C GLU A 51 21.19 -8.11 -1.73
N HIS A 52 20.79 -6.84 -1.94
CA HIS A 52 21.13 -5.74 -1.05
C HIS A 52 20.71 -6.04 0.39
N THR A 53 19.50 -6.56 0.61
CA THR A 53 19.02 -6.94 1.95
C THR A 53 19.89 -7.99 2.64
N ARG A 54 20.42 -8.99 1.90
CA ARG A 54 21.35 -9.99 2.45
C ARG A 54 22.73 -9.41 2.72
N SER A 55 23.16 -8.43 1.93
CA SER A 55 24.43 -7.74 2.13
C SER A 55 24.42 -6.89 3.41
N LEU A 56 23.25 -6.33 3.78
CA LEU A 56 23.09 -5.54 5.01
C LEU A 56 23.45 -6.35 6.25
N ASP A 57 23.14 -7.66 6.29
CA ASP A 57 23.45 -8.53 7.44
C ASP A 57 24.94 -8.60 7.76
N LYS A 58 25.79 -8.47 6.75
CA LYS A 58 27.25 -8.47 6.90
C LYS A 58 27.83 -7.09 7.18
N ASP A 59 27.05 -6.02 7.00
CA ASP A 59 27.54 -4.66 7.21
C ASP A 59 27.57 -4.32 8.71
N GLN A 60 28.79 -4.11 9.22
CA GLN A 60 29.05 -3.74 10.61
C GLN A 60 29.02 -2.22 10.84
N SER A 61 28.93 -1.40 9.78
CA SER A 61 28.85 0.07 9.96
C SER A 61 27.47 0.55 10.42
N LEU A 62 26.46 -0.33 10.42
CA LEU A 62 25.10 0.00 10.82
C LEU A 62 24.82 -0.46 12.25
N ASP A 63 24.21 0.42 13.04
CA ASP A 63 23.58 0.01 14.29
C ASP A 63 22.43 -0.97 14.03
N SER A 64 22.25 -1.93 14.95
CA SER A 64 21.24 -2.99 14.85
C SER A 64 19.81 -2.45 14.62
N LYS A 65 19.46 -1.32 15.24
CA LYS A 65 18.13 -0.71 15.12
C LYS A 65 17.90 -0.14 13.73
N THR A 66 18.84 0.65 13.21
CA THR A 66 18.76 1.23 11.86
C THR A 66 18.71 0.13 10.80
N LYS A 67 19.55 -0.90 10.95
CA LYS A 67 19.56 -2.08 10.08
C LYS A 67 18.20 -2.78 10.01
N LEU A 68 17.58 -3.02 11.16
CA LEU A 68 16.24 -3.62 11.22
C LEU A 68 15.18 -2.74 10.55
N ARG A 69 15.27 -1.41 10.67
CA ARG A 69 14.34 -0.48 10.01
C ARG A 69 14.49 -0.49 8.48
N ILE A 70 15.72 -0.55 7.97
CA ILE A 70 15.99 -0.69 6.52
C ILE A 70 15.38 -2.00 5.99
N LEU A 71 15.66 -3.13 6.65
CA LEU A 71 15.10 -4.44 6.29
C LEU A 71 13.57 -4.44 6.32
N ARG A 72 12.97 -3.78 7.31
CA ARG A 72 11.52 -3.60 7.42
C ARG A 72 10.96 -2.72 6.31
N GLY A 73 11.67 -1.67 5.89
CA GLY A 73 11.27 -0.83 4.74
C GLY A 73 11.18 -1.62 3.45
N GLU A 74 12.20 -2.43 3.14
CA GLU A 74 12.20 -3.30 1.96
C GLU A 74 11.08 -4.35 2.00
N ALA A 75 10.85 -4.96 3.16
CA ALA A 75 9.78 -5.93 3.35
C ALA A 75 8.38 -5.27 3.23
N ALA A 76 8.21 -4.05 3.74
CA ALA A 76 6.97 -3.29 3.60
C ALA A 76 6.67 -2.95 2.13
N SER A 77 7.69 -2.50 1.38
CA SER A 77 7.58 -2.21 -0.05
C SER A 77 7.13 -3.45 -0.84
N SER A 78 7.83 -4.57 -0.63
CA SER A 78 7.51 -5.85 -1.28
C SER A 78 6.09 -6.30 -0.98
N ASN A 79 5.64 -6.24 0.28
CA ASN A 79 4.29 -6.63 0.66
C ASN A 79 3.21 -5.76 0.00
N ASN A 80 3.44 -4.46 -0.13
CA ASN A 80 2.47 -3.57 -0.79
C ASN A 80 2.37 -3.88 -2.28
N LEU A 81 3.50 -4.13 -2.95
CA LEU A 81 3.53 -4.51 -4.36
C LEU A 81 2.81 -5.84 -4.62
N GLU A 82 2.96 -6.83 -3.74
CA GLU A 82 2.23 -8.10 -3.79
C GLU A 82 0.70 -7.90 -3.70
N ASN A 83 0.26 -6.93 -2.90
CA ASN A 83 -1.17 -6.65 -2.70
C ASN A 83 -1.76 -5.65 -3.71
N LEU A 84 -0.92 -4.96 -4.48
CA LEU A 84 -1.37 -3.94 -5.42
C LEU A 84 -2.26 -4.53 -6.51
N GLY A 85 -1.94 -5.74 -6.99
CA GLY A 85 -2.77 -6.44 -7.98
C GLY A 85 -4.18 -6.73 -7.47
N LEU A 86 -4.30 -7.17 -6.20
CA LEU A 86 -5.59 -7.40 -5.55
C LEU A 86 -6.41 -6.10 -5.48
N PHE A 87 -5.77 -4.99 -5.09
CA PHE A 87 -6.42 -3.69 -4.99
C PHE A 87 -6.89 -3.16 -6.35
N ALA A 88 -6.01 -3.17 -7.35
CA ALA A 88 -6.34 -2.70 -8.69
C ALA A 88 -7.49 -3.53 -9.30
N ALA A 89 -7.46 -4.85 -9.13
CA ALA A 89 -8.54 -5.73 -9.57
C ALA A 89 -9.86 -5.42 -8.85
N ALA A 90 -9.83 -5.16 -7.54
CA ALA A 90 -11.03 -4.82 -6.77
C ALA A 90 -11.65 -3.48 -7.21
N VAL A 91 -10.83 -2.46 -7.47
CA VAL A 91 -11.27 -1.15 -8.00
C VAL A 91 -11.91 -1.32 -9.38
N VAL A 92 -11.27 -2.04 -10.30
CA VAL A 92 -11.82 -2.29 -11.63
C VAL A 92 -13.13 -3.09 -11.54
N ALA A 93 -13.17 -4.15 -10.74
CA ALA A 93 -14.35 -5.01 -10.60
C ALA A 93 -15.55 -4.24 -10.02
N GLY A 94 -15.37 -3.48 -8.94
CA GLY A 94 -16.46 -2.69 -8.34
C GLY A 94 -17.02 -1.64 -9.30
N ASN A 95 -16.14 -0.94 -10.01
CA ASN A 95 -16.55 0.09 -10.95
C ASN A 95 -17.24 -0.47 -12.20
N THR A 96 -16.71 -1.56 -12.77
CA THR A 96 -17.32 -2.23 -13.94
C THR A 96 -18.67 -2.87 -13.60
N ALA A 97 -18.83 -3.38 -12.37
CA ALA A 97 -20.10 -3.87 -11.88
C ALA A 97 -21.14 -2.77 -11.63
N GLY A 98 -20.72 -1.50 -11.53
CA GLY A 98 -21.62 -0.37 -11.28
C GLY A 98 -21.89 -0.11 -9.79
N VAL A 99 -20.95 -0.48 -8.91
CA VAL A 99 -21.01 -0.08 -7.49
C VAL A 99 -20.95 1.45 -7.39
N GLY A 100 -21.77 2.02 -6.52
CA GLY A 100 -21.87 3.48 -6.39
C GLY A 100 -20.54 4.17 -6.04
N ALA A 101 -20.29 5.34 -6.66
CA ALA A 101 -19.03 6.08 -6.55
C ALA A 101 -18.64 6.39 -5.09
N GLY A 102 -19.60 6.79 -4.24
CA GLY A 102 -19.34 7.04 -2.81
C GLY A 102 -18.75 5.83 -2.08
N TRP A 103 -19.25 4.62 -2.34
CA TRP A 103 -18.72 3.39 -1.74
C TRP A 103 -17.34 3.05 -2.29
N MET A 104 -17.16 3.17 -3.61
CA MET A 104 -15.87 2.91 -4.26
C MET A 104 -14.79 3.87 -3.74
N ASN A 105 -15.11 5.14 -3.60
CA ASN A 105 -14.20 6.16 -3.06
C ASN A 105 -13.86 5.89 -1.60
N ALA A 106 -14.85 5.56 -0.77
CA ALA A 106 -14.63 5.26 0.65
C ALA A 106 -13.74 4.03 0.85
N LEU A 107 -14.00 2.94 0.12
CA LEU A 107 -13.23 1.70 0.23
C LEU A 107 -11.82 1.84 -0.36
N ALA A 108 -11.68 2.50 -1.51
CA ALA A 108 -10.37 2.74 -2.10
C ALA A 108 -9.54 3.73 -1.27
N GLY A 109 -10.16 4.78 -0.74
CA GLY A 109 -9.52 5.72 0.18
C GLY A 109 -9.12 5.05 1.49
N GLY A 110 -9.99 4.21 2.04
CA GLY A 110 -9.71 3.40 3.23
C GLY A 110 -8.52 2.47 3.03
N TYR A 111 -8.42 1.81 1.86
CA TYR A 111 -7.26 0.99 1.50
C TYR A 111 -5.96 1.82 1.49
N VAL A 112 -5.96 2.94 0.77
CA VAL A 112 -4.79 3.82 0.64
C VAL A 112 -4.33 4.34 2.00
N LEU A 113 -5.28 4.79 2.84
CA LEU A 113 -4.98 5.26 4.19
C LEU A 113 -4.43 4.12 5.07
N ALA A 114 -5.05 2.94 5.03
CA ALA A 114 -4.59 1.79 5.80
C ALA A 114 -3.17 1.35 5.36
N ARG A 115 -2.84 1.44 4.07
CA ARG A 115 -1.50 1.16 3.54
C ARG A 115 -0.48 2.23 3.94
N PHE A 116 -0.87 3.50 3.97
CA PHE A 116 -0.03 4.57 4.50
C PHE A 116 0.33 4.32 5.98
N VAL A 117 -0.67 3.96 6.81
CA VAL A 117 -0.44 3.63 8.22
C VAL A 117 0.38 2.35 8.36
N TYR A 118 0.08 1.32 7.57
CA TYR A 118 0.83 0.05 7.55
C TYR A 118 2.32 0.28 7.32
N ASN A 119 2.71 1.14 6.37
CA ASN A 119 4.11 1.45 6.10
C ASN A 119 4.83 2.01 7.33
N HIS A 120 4.21 2.96 8.02
CA HIS A 120 4.78 3.56 9.24
C HIS A 120 4.90 2.52 10.35
N VAL A 121 3.84 1.75 10.60
CA VAL A 121 3.82 0.69 11.61
C VAL A 121 4.87 -0.37 11.32
N TYR A 122 5.05 -0.75 10.05
CA TYR A 122 6.02 -1.78 9.66
C TYR A 122 7.45 -1.31 9.88
N ILE A 123 7.80 -0.10 9.41
CA ILE A 123 9.15 0.46 9.56
C ILE A 123 9.48 0.65 11.03
N PHE A 124 8.59 1.30 11.78
CA PHE A 124 8.76 1.64 13.19
C PHE A 124 8.15 0.60 14.13
N GLN A 125 8.18 -0.68 13.74
CA GLN A 125 7.60 -1.78 14.52
C GLN A 125 8.16 -1.87 15.95
N ASP A 126 9.35 -1.31 16.19
CA ASP A 126 9.97 -1.19 17.52
C ASP A 126 9.24 -0.23 18.48
N LEU A 127 8.36 0.63 17.97
CA LEU A 127 7.64 1.66 18.73
C LEU A 127 6.14 1.37 18.89
N VAL A 128 5.66 0.27 18.32
CA VAL A 128 4.22 -0.03 18.20
C VAL A 128 3.92 -1.48 18.61
N PRO A 129 2.69 -1.80 19.02
CA PRO A 129 2.30 -3.16 19.39
C PRO A 129 2.53 -4.16 18.25
N TYR A 130 2.89 -5.40 18.59
CA TYR A 130 3.20 -6.46 17.62
C TYR A 130 2.03 -6.75 16.64
N ALA A 131 0.80 -6.55 17.08
CA ALA A 131 -0.41 -6.80 16.29
C ALA A 131 -0.77 -5.66 15.31
N ALA A 132 -0.22 -4.45 15.49
CA ALA A 132 -0.63 -3.26 14.73
C ALA A 132 -0.45 -3.44 13.21
N ARG A 133 0.64 -4.11 12.81
CA ARG A 133 0.94 -4.42 11.41
C ARG A 133 -0.11 -5.35 10.79
N THR A 134 -0.48 -6.41 11.50
CA THR A 134 -1.47 -7.37 11.02
C THR A 134 -2.86 -6.73 10.92
N LEU A 135 -3.23 -5.90 11.88
CA LEU A 135 -4.52 -5.20 11.88
C LEU A 135 -4.64 -4.22 10.70
N THR A 136 -3.63 -3.40 10.45
CA THR A 136 -3.61 -2.44 9.33
C THR A 136 -3.62 -3.15 7.98
N TRP A 137 -2.92 -4.27 7.86
CA TRP A 137 -2.99 -5.14 6.68
C TRP A 137 -4.39 -5.74 6.49
N LEU A 138 -5.01 -6.28 7.55
CA LEU A 138 -6.35 -6.87 7.50
C LEU A 138 -7.41 -5.84 7.08
N VAL A 139 -7.35 -4.62 7.60
CA VAL A 139 -8.23 -3.52 7.19
C VAL A 139 -8.09 -3.26 5.69
N SER A 140 -6.86 -3.17 5.20
CA SER A 140 -6.59 -2.94 3.78
C SER A 140 -7.20 -4.05 2.90
N VAL A 141 -6.96 -5.31 3.24
CA VAL A 141 -7.50 -6.45 2.49
C VAL A 141 -9.04 -6.50 2.56
N SER A 142 -9.61 -6.16 3.72
CA SER A 142 -11.07 -6.12 3.90
C SER A 142 -11.74 -5.08 3.00
N CYS A 143 -11.09 -3.94 2.74
CA CYS A 143 -11.57 -2.97 1.76
C CYS A 143 -11.64 -3.58 0.34
N CYS A 144 -10.63 -4.34 -0.06
CA CYS A 144 -10.60 -5.02 -1.36
C CYS A 144 -11.71 -6.06 -1.49
N PHE A 145 -11.86 -6.93 -0.49
CA PHE A 145 -12.92 -7.94 -0.49
C PHE A 145 -14.31 -7.33 -0.44
N SER A 146 -14.49 -6.21 0.27
CA SER A 146 -15.76 -5.48 0.27
C SER A 146 -16.14 -5.00 -1.13
N MET A 147 -15.19 -4.44 -1.89
CA MET A 147 -15.42 -4.03 -3.28
C MET A 147 -15.82 -5.23 -4.17
N PHE A 148 -15.14 -6.38 -4.04
CA PHE A 148 -15.50 -7.59 -4.78
C PHE A 148 -16.90 -8.11 -4.41
N ILE A 149 -17.24 -8.15 -3.13
CA ILE A 149 -18.56 -8.60 -2.67
C ILE A 149 -19.66 -7.66 -3.20
N MET A 150 -19.43 -6.35 -3.14
CA MET A 150 -20.36 -5.37 -3.70
C MET A 150 -20.49 -5.52 -5.22
N ALA A 151 -19.38 -5.73 -5.93
CA ALA A 151 -19.39 -6.01 -7.37
C ALA A 151 -20.25 -7.24 -7.70
N ALA A 152 -20.07 -8.34 -6.98
CA ALA A 152 -20.85 -9.55 -7.17
C ALA A 152 -22.35 -9.32 -6.94
N ARG A 153 -22.72 -8.55 -5.91
CA ARG A 153 -24.11 -8.20 -5.63
C ARG A 153 -24.73 -7.37 -6.76
N GLU A 154 -24.01 -6.39 -7.31
CA GLU A 154 -24.51 -5.59 -8.44
C GLU A 154 -24.63 -6.41 -9.73
N MET A 155 -23.68 -7.30 -10.01
CA MET A 155 -23.76 -8.19 -11.17
C MET A 155 -24.95 -9.16 -11.08
N ASN A 156 -25.21 -9.73 -9.91
CA ASN A 156 -26.35 -10.64 -9.72
C ASN A 156 -27.71 -9.94 -9.95
N LYS A 157 -27.84 -8.66 -9.62
CA LYS A 157 -29.07 -7.89 -9.93
C LYS A 157 -29.30 -7.73 -11.43
N LYS A 158 -28.22 -7.60 -12.22
CA LYS A 158 -28.29 -7.43 -13.69
C LYS A 158 -28.71 -8.70 -14.41
N THR A 159 -28.37 -9.88 -13.86
CA THR A 159 -28.67 -11.18 -14.47
C THR A 159 -30.12 -11.63 -14.27
N LEU A 160 -30.90 -10.94 -13.42
CA LEU A 160 -32.28 -11.32 -13.07
C LEU A 160 -33.36 -10.78 -14.03
N PHE A 161 -32.98 -10.26 -15.20
CA PHE A 161 -33.91 -9.76 -16.24
C PHE A 161 -33.52 -10.24 -17.63
#